data_AF-A0A1Q5PLQ9-F1
#
_entry.id   AF-A0A1Q5PLQ9-F1
#
_cell.length_a   1.000
_cell.length_b   1.000
_cell.length_c   1.000
_cell.angle_alpha   90.00
_cell.angle_beta   90.00
_cell.angle_gamma   90.00
#
_symmetry.space_group_name_H-M   'P 1'
#
loop_
_entity.id
_entity.type
_entity.pdbx_description
1 polymer ?
#
loop_
_entity_poly.entity_id
_entity_poly.type
_entity_poly.pdbx_seq_one_letter_code
_entity_poly.pdbx_strand_id
1 'polypeptide(L)' 'MRPSHIFILLLIALIIFGAPKLPEVARSIGQSLKILKKEVRELSDDDNNASVTSANDTAGTSGGAA' A
#
# COMPACT_ATOMS: atom_id res chain seq x y z
N MET A 1 -18.70 -15.31 -18.52
CA MET A 1 -18.75 -14.06 -17.74
C MET A 1 -17.97 -12.98 -18.46
N ARG A 2 -18.66 -12.09 -19.20
CA ARG A 2 -17.99 -11.02 -19.97
C ARG A 2 -17.47 -9.97 -18.97
N PRO A 3 -16.15 -9.72 -18.87
CA PRO A 3 -15.56 -8.79 -17.90
C PRO A 3 -16.06 -7.33 -18.01
N SER A 4 -16.84 -7.03 -19.06
CA SER A 4 -17.39 -5.72 -19.38
C SER A 4 -18.36 -5.14 -18.34
N HIS A 5 -18.93 -5.95 -17.44
CA HIS A 5 -19.89 -5.47 -16.43
C HIS A 5 -19.22 -4.66 -15.30
N ILE A 6 -17.93 -4.87 -15.03
CA ILE A 6 -17.23 -4.06 -14.02
C ILE A 6 -17.09 -2.60 -14.46
N PHE A 7 -16.88 -2.36 -15.76
CA PHE A 7 -16.72 -1.00 -16.28
C PHE A 7 -18.00 -0.17 -16.12
N ILE A 8 -19.19 -0.76 -16.32
CA ILE A 8 -20.45 -0.03 -16.15
C ILE A 8 -20.69 0.32 -14.67
N LEU A 9 -20.34 -0.59 -13.76
CA LEU A 9 -20.45 -0.35 -12.32
C LEU A 9 -19.52 0.77 -11.86
N LEU A 10 -18.27 0.76 -12.37
CA LEU A 10 -17.28 1.80 -12.08
C LEU A 10 -17.73 3.16 -12.59
N LEU A 11 -18.32 3.21 -13.80
CA LEU A 11 -18.80 4.46 -14.39
C LEU A 11 -19.94 5.07 -13.58
N ILE A 12 -20.90 4.25 -13.14
CA ILE A 12 -22.01 4.70 -12.28
C ILE A 12 -21.48 5.18 -10.92
N ALA A 13 -20.55 4.44 -10.32
CA ALA A 13 -19.92 4.84 -9.06
C ALA A 13 -19.18 6.18 -9.21
N LEU A 14 -18.51 6.42 -10.33
CA LEU A 14 -17.81 7.68 -10.62
C LEU A 14 -18.78 8.87 -10.78
N ILE A 15 -19.99 8.65 -11.29
CA ILE A 15 -21.01 9.70 -11.41
C ILE A 15 -21.56 10.06 -10.02
N ILE A 16 -21.78 9.07 -9.15
CA ILE A 16 -22.34 9.28 -7.80
C ILE A 16 -21.28 9.84 -6.83
N PHE A 17 -20.09 9.23 -6.81
CA PHE A 17 -19.00 9.62 -5.92
C PHE A 17 -18.15 10.76 -6.51
N GLY A 18 -18.07 10.89 -7.82
CA GLY A 18 -17.16 11.83 -8.50
C GLY A 18 -15.79 11.22 -8.80
N ALA A 19 -15.18 11.67 -9.91
CA ALA A 19 -13.84 11.27 -10.34
C ALA A 19 -12.72 11.37 -9.29
N PRO A 20 -12.64 12.43 -8.47
CA PRO A 20 -11.57 12.55 -7.47
C PRO A 20 -11.81 11.72 -6.20
N LYS A 21 -13.05 11.28 -5.91
CA LYS A 21 -13.39 10.62 -4.64
C LYS A 21 -13.09 9.13 -4.62
N LEU A 22 -13.20 8.45 -5.77
CA LEU A 22 -12.78 7.04 -5.91
C LEU A 22 -11.30 6.80 -5.54
N PRO A 23 -10.32 7.56 -6.09
CA PRO A 23 -8.92 7.40 -5.73
C PRO A 23 -8.62 7.87 -4.30
N GLU A 24 -9.37 8.83 -3.76
CA GLU A 24 -9.22 9.31 -2.38
C GLU A 24 -9.63 8.24 -1.36
N VAL A 25 -10.81 7.62 -1.55
CA VAL A 25 -11.30 6.52 -0.71
C VAL A 25 -10.42 5.27 -0.85
N ALA A 26 -9.98 4.95 -2.06
CA ALA A 26 -9.04 3.85 -2.27
C ALA A 26 -7.68 4.10 -1.60
N ARG A 27 -7.20 5.36 -1.58
CA ARG A 27 -5.96 5.72 -0.90
C ARG A 27 -6.05 5.58 0.62
N SER A 28 -7.13 6.06 1.24
CA SER A 28 -7.30 5.94 2.71
C SER A 28 -7.44 4.48 3.14
N ILE A 29 -8.26 3.70 2.43
CA ILE A 29 -8.42 2.26 2.67
C ILE A 29 -7.10 1.52 2.41
N GLY A 30 -6.39 1.86 1.33
CA GLY A 30 -5.11 1.27 0.97
C GLY A 30 -4.00 1.53 2.00
N GLN A 31 -4.00 2.71 2.65
CA GLN A 31 -3.08 3.01 3.75
C GLN A 31 -3.36 2.12 4.97
N SER A 32 -4.62 1.96 5.38
CA SER A 32 -4.99 1.06 6.48
C SER A 32 -4.66 -0.40 6.15
N LEU A 33 -4.96 -0.87 4.94
CA LEU A 33 -4.62 -2.22 4.48
C LEU A 33 -3.11 -2.44 4.38
N LYS A 34 -2.31 -1.40 4.10
CA LYS A 34 -0.85 -1.50 4.04
C LYS A 34 -0.24 -1.71 5.43
N ILE A 35 -0.76 -1.05 6.46
CA ILE A 35 -0.35 -1.28 7.85
C ILE A 35 -0.74 -2.71 8.25
N LEU A 36 -2.01 -3.10 8.06
CA LEU A 36 -2.46 -4.46 8.38
C LEU A 36 -1.68 -5.54 7.61
N LYS A 37 -1.38 -5.32 6.33
CA LYS A 37 -0.58 -6.25 5.52
C LYS A 37 0.82 -6.42 6.11
N LYS A 38 1.45 -5.35 6.60
CA LYS A 38 2.78 -5.42 7.19
C LYS A 38 2.77 -6.24 8.47
N GLU A 39 1.83 -5.98 9.38
CA GLU A 39 1.70 -6.73 10.64
C GLU A 39 1.35 -8.20 10.38
N VAL A 40 0.41 -8.48 9.48
CA VAL A 40 0.06 -9.85 9.08
C VAL A 40 1.23 -10.57 8.43
N ARG A 41 2.04 -9.85 7.65
CA ARG A 41 3.21 -10.42 7.00
C ARG A 41 4.35 -10.67 7.99
N GLU A 42 4.56 -9.80 8.97
CA GLU A 42 5.51 -10.04 10.07
C GLU A 42 5.15 -11.30 10.85
N LEU A 43 3.86 -11.50 11.14
CA LEU A 43 3.34 -12.74 11.75
C LEU A 43 3.49 -13.99 10.85
N SER A 44 3.53 -13.82 9.53
CA SER A 44 3.66 -14.93 8.57
C SER A 44 5.12 -15.22 8.17
N ASP A 45 5.98 -14.19 8.18
CA ASP A 45 7.43 -14.26 7.93
C ASP A 45 8.19 -14.73 9.19
N ASP A 46 7.63 -14.63 10.41
CA ASP A 46 8.24 -15.25 11.62
C ASP A 46 8.32 -16.79 11.52
N ASP A 47 7.43 -17.41 10.72
CA ASP A 47 7.51 -18.84 10.36
C ASP A 47 8.44 -19.11 9.15
N ASN A 48 8.83 -18.09 8.38
CA ASN A 48 9.61 -18.22 7.16
C ASN A 48 10.59 -17.05 7.00
N ASN A 49 11.87 -17.25 7.36
CA ASN A 49 13.03 -16.56 6.78
C ASN A 49 13.72 -15.42 7.57
N ALA A 50 14.68 -15.84 8.42
CA ALA A 50 15.88 -15.09 8.82
C ALA A 50 16.86 -14.79 7.64
N SER A 51 16.39 -14.37 6.48
CA SER A 51 17.25 -13.99 5.35
C SER A 51 16.50 -13.08 4.38
N VAL A 52 16.41 -11.78 4.72
CA VAL A 52 16.80 -10.69 3.81
C VAL A 52 17.28 -9.50 4.66
N THR A 53 18.47 -9.62 5.24
CA THR A 53 19.28 -8.43 5.58
C THR A 53 20.01 -7.99 4.30
N SER A 54 20.09 -6.67 4.11
CA SER A 54 20.80 -5.91 3.07
C SER A 54 19.93 -5.33 1.95
N ALA A 55 19.54 -4.08 2.13
CA ALA A 55 20.18 -2.99 1.39
C ALA A 55 19.69 -1.64 1.93
N ASN A 56 20.65 -0.76 2.21
CA ASN A 56 20.50 0.67 2.46
C ASN A 56 20.46 1.14 3.93
N ASP A 57 21.48 0.71 4.68
CA ASP A 57 22.09 1.56 5.70
C ASP A 57 23.08 2.53 5.04
N THR A 58 23.22 3.73 5.60
CA THR A 58 24.38 4.65 5.45
C THR A 58 24.38 5.64 4.27
N ALA A 59 23.65 6.75 4.42
CA ALA A 59 24.05 8.05 3.88
C ALA A 59 23.46 9.18 4.73
N GLY A 60 24.20 9.69 5.71
CA GLY A 60 23.84 10.96 6.35
C GLY A 60 24.16 11.19 7.82
N THR A 61 25.29 10.71 8.35
CA THR A 61 25.79 11.25 9.64
C THR A 61 27.31 11.36 9.66
N SER A 62 27.82 12.44 9.06
CA SER A 62 29.18 12.92 9.31
C SER A 62 29.23 14.45 9.20
N GLY A 63 29.38 15.10 10.35
CA GLY A 63 29.66 16.54 10.47
C GLY A 63 29.09 17.07 11.77
N GLY A 64 29.85 17.45 12.78
CA GLY A 64 31.29 17.60 12.91
C GLY A 64 31.50 18.31 14.25
N ALA A 65 32.50 17.88 14.99
CA ALA A 65 32.93 18.50 16.24
C ALA A 65 33.36 19.97 16.00
N ALA A 66 32.89 20.87 16.86
CA ALA A 66 33.54 22.13 17.22
C ALA A 66 32.91 22.65 18.53
#